data_AF-A0A7R6V7E2-F1
#
_entry.id   AF-A0A7R6V7E2-F1
#
_cell.length_a   1.000
_cell.length_b   1.000
_cell.length_c   1.000
_cell.angle_alpha   90.00
_cell.angle_beta   90.00
_cell.angle_gamma   90.00
#
_symmetry.space_group_name_H-M   'P 1'
#
loop_
_entity.id
_entity.type
_entity.pdbx_description
1 polymer ?
#
loop_
_entity_poly.entity_id
_entity_poly.type
_entity_poly.pdbx_seq_one_letter_code
_entity_poly.pdbx_strand_id
1 'polypeptide(L)'
;MIIKYTDILSYYVYQKLAYQLTLFISKTKITPNQITIVSLLLGIFAAISFYYECKLLSFLLLHLSFLFDCVDGQLARATKQFSKKGTFLDNISDRIVENGILLVFVYKYNLSPGSLLIFLNMLYSYIQDILIYSQVQFEKLSKREKIVFSPIYFLNRSFVILFLSMSLFYSKILLFLLFLYAFGIVFYFYRIFKW
;
A
#
# COMPACT_ATOMS: atom_id res chain seq x y z
N MET A 1 -10.20 -16.53 -13.13
CA MET A 1 -8.84 -16.92 -12.85
C MET A 1 -8.34 -15.86 -11.88
N ILE A 2 -7.90 -16.18 -10.66
CA ILE A 2 -7.45 -15.13 -9.73
C ILE A 2 -6.13 -14.60 -10.29
N ILE A 3 -6.19 -13.39 -10.83
CA ILE A 3 -5.02 -12.74 -11.41
C ILE A 3 -4.46 -11.85 -10.32
N LYS A 4 -3.46 -12.36 -9.59
CA LYS A 4 -2.75 -11.52 -8.62
C LYS A 4 -1.74 -10.66 -9.37
N TYR A 5 -2.12 -9.44 -9.66
CA TYR A 5 -1.21 -8.41 -10.17
C TYR A 5 -0.30 -7.95 -9.03
N THR A 6 0.99 -8.24 -9.13
CA THR A 6 1.97 -7.83 -8.11
C THR A 6 3.21 -7.28 -8.80
N ASP A 7 3.78 -6.19 -8.27
CA ASP A 7 5.03 -5.67 -8.80
C ASP A 7 6.23 -6.53 -8.37
N ILE A 8 7.38 -6.28 -9.01
CA ILE A 8 8.65 -6.99 -8.77
C ILE A 8 9.05 -6.84 -7.30
N LEU A 9 8.93 -5.64 -6.73
CA LEU A 9 9.34 -5.37 -5.35
C LEU A 9 8.49 -6.13 -4.33
N SER A 10 7.16 -6.08 -4.45
CA SER A 10 6.24 -6.86 -3.63
C SER A 10 6.51 -8.35 -3.80
N TYR A 11 6.65 -8.84 -5.03
CA TYR A 11 6.82 -10.26 -5.29
C TYR A 11 8.10 -10.83 -4.69
N TYR A 12 9.25 -10.23 -4.99
CA TYR A 12 10.55 -10.79 -4.59
C TYR A 12 10.93 -10.53 -3.15
N VAL A 13 10.48 -9.41 -2.57
CA VAL A 13 10.86 -9.01 -1.20
C VAL A 13 9.72 -9.27 -0.24
N TYR A 14 8.66 -8.47 -0.31
CA TYR A 14 7.63 -8.45 0.74
C TYR A 14 6.81 -9.72 0.81
N GLN A 15 6.36 -10.27 -0.33
CA GLN A 15 5.53 -11.46 -0.35
C GLN A 15 6.29 -12.69 0.11
N LYS A 16 7.58 -12.81 -0.23
CA LYS A 16 8.41 -13.93 0.22
C LYS A 16 8.63 -13.89 1.74
N LEU A 17 8.93 -12.71 2.28
CA LEU A 17 9.07 -12.51 3.73
C LEU A 17 7.73 -12.71 4.47
N ALA A 18 6.66 -12.12 3.94
CA ALA A 18 5.32 -12.25 4.50
C ALA A 18 4.84 -13.71 4.48
N TYR A 19 5.19 -14.48 3.45
CA TYR A 19 4.85 -15.91 3.38
C TYR A 19 5.49 -16.69 4.53
N GLN A 20 6.77 -16.47 4.81
CA GLN A 20 7.44 -17.10 5.93
C GLN A 20 6.76 -16.76 7.26
N LEU A 21 6.47 -15.48 7.50
CA LEU A 21 5.76 -15.04 8.71
C LEU A 21 4.35 -15.65 8.79
N THR A 22 3.64 -15.70 7.68
CA THR A 22 2.29 -16.30 7.59
C THR A 22 2.31 -17.78 7.96
N LEU A 23 3.33 -18.55 7.56
CA LEU A 23 3.46 -19.97 7.93
C LEU A 23 3.60 -20.18 9.44
N PHE A 24 4.26 -19.27 10.14
CA PHE A 24 4.34 -19.33 11.61
C PHE A 24 3.04 -18.86 12.27
N ILE A 25 2.49 -17.73 11.82
CA ILE A 25 1.29 -17.12 12.42
C ILE A 25 0.05 -17.97 12.19
N SER A 26 -0.07 -18.65 11.04
CA SER A 26 -1.19 -19.55 10.73
C SER A 26 -1.33 -20.75 11.67
N LYS A 27 -0.28 -21.08 12.44
CA LYS A 27 -0.32 -22.11 13.49
C LYS A 27 -0.83 -21.57 14.84
N THR A 28 -1.10 -20.27 14.93
CA THR A 28 -1.57 -19.59 16.14
C THR A 28 -3.05 -19.25 16.04
N LYS A 29 -3.63 -18.69 17.12
CA LYS A 29 -5.02 -18.17 17.14
C LYS A 29 -5.14 -16.73 16.65
N ILE A 30 -4.06 -16.13 16.15
CA ILE A 30 -4.05 -14.74 15.69
C ILE A 30 -4.88 -14.61 14.41
N THR A 31 -5.74 -13.60 14.38
CA THR A 31 -6.65 -13.32 13.25
C THR A 31 -6.04 -12.32 12.27
N PRO A 32 -6.44 -12.32 10.98
CA PRO A 32 -6.00 -11.34 10.00
C PRO A 32 -6.24 -9.89 10.45
N ASN A 33 -7.41 -9.58 11.00
CA ASN A 33 -7.73 -8.23 11.46
C ASN A 33 -6.80 -7.75 12.59
N GLN A 34 -6.32 -8.64 13.45
CA GLN A 34 -5.34 -8.28 14.48
C GLN A 34 -4.01 -7.90 13.84
N ILE A 35 -3.59 -8.61 12.79
CA ILE A 35 -2.39 -8.26 12.02
C ILE A 35 -2.56 -6.93 11.30
N THR A 36 -3.73 -6.64 10.72
CA THR A 36 -4.04 -5.33 10.12
C THR A 36 -3.92 -4.19 11.13
N ILE A 37 -4.44 -4.38 12.35
CA ILE A 37 -4.31 -3.38 13.43
C ILE A 37 -2.83 -3.16 13.80
N VAL A 38 -2.04 -4.23 13.88
CA VAL A 38 -0.59 -4.11 14.14
C VAL A 38 0.10 -3.34 13.00
N SER A 39 -0.23 -3.65 11.74
CA SER A 39 0.27 -2.92 10.57
C SER A 39 -0.05 -1.41 10.67
N LEU A 40 -1.29 -1.07 11.00
CA LEU A 40 -1.74 0.32 11.18
C LEU A 40 -0.95 1.04 12.28
N LEU A 41 -0.80 0.40 13.46
CA LEU A 41 -0.07 0.99 14.59
C LEU A 41 1.40 1.25 14.22
N LEU A 42 2.06 0.29 13.53
CA LEU A 42 3.42 0.47 13.04
C LEU A 42 3.53 1.67 12.10
N GLY A 43 2.58 1.84 11.19
CA GLY A 43 2.57 2.97 10.26
C GLY A 43 2.29 4.32 10.93
N ILE A 44 1.42 4.36 11.95
CA ILE A 44 1.20 5.56 12.78
C ILE A 44 2.49 5.92 13.52
N PHE A 45 3.16 4.94 14.15
CA PHE A 45 4.44 5.18 14.81
C PHE A 45 5.55 5.58 13.83
N ALA A 46 5.50 5.13 12.58
CA ALA A 46 6.40 5.58 11.53
C ALA A 46 6.24 7.09 11.26
N ALA A 47 5.00 7.58 11.16
CA ALA A 47 4.71 9.00 10.98
C ALA A 47 5.13 9.83 12.19
N ILE A 48 4.83 9.37 13.41
CA ILE A 48 5.26 10.01 14.65
C ILE A 48 6.79 10.08 14.72
N SER A 49 7.49 8.98 14.43
CA SER A 49 8.95 8.94 14.42
C SER A 49 9.54 9.91 13.41
N PHE A 50 8.92 10.06 12.23
CA PHE A 50 9.35 11.04 11.25
C PHE A 50 9.16 12.48 11.73
N TYR A 51 8.06 12.76 12.43
CA TYR A 51 7.79 14.05 13.04
C TYR A 51 8.89 14.43 14.05
N TYR A 52 9.41 13.47 14.82
CA TYR A 52 10.53 13.69 15.74
C TYR A 52 11.93 13.55 15.10
N GLU A 53 12.03 13.56 13.77
CA GLU A 53 13.31 13.46 13.03
C GLU A 53 14.07 12.13 13.19
N CYS A 54 13.43 11.12 13.79
CA CYS A 54 13.94 9.75 13.85
C CYS A 54 13.74 9.03 12.50
N LYS A 55 14.39 9.53 11.44
CA LYS A 55 14.21 9.08 10.05
C LYS A 55 14.45 7.59 9.84
N LEU A 56 15.51 7.04 10.44
CA LEU A 56 15.83 5.60 10.34
C LEU A 56 14.75 4.73 10.99
N LEU A 57 14.27 5.13 12.17
CA LEU A 57 13.18 4.43 12.85
C LEU A 57 11.89 4.51 12.04
N SER A 58 11.56 5.69 11.50
CA SER A 58 10.41 5.88 10.61
C SER A 58 10.48 4.98 9.38
N PHE A 59 11.64 4.92 8.71
CA PHE A 59 11.88 4.02 7.59
C PHE A 59 11.60 2.56 7.98
N LEU A 60 12.21 2.07 9.07
CA LEU A 60 12.04 0.69 9.51
C LEU A 60 10.58 0.36 9.84
N LEU A 61 9.90 1.24 10.59
CA LEU A 61 8.51 1.07 10.98
C LEU A 61 7.56 1.09 9.78
N LEU A 62 7.80 1.95 8.80
CA LEU A 62 7.00 2.04 7.57
C LEU A 62 7.13 0.75 6.74
N HIS A 63 8.36 0.24 6.58
CA HIS A 63 8.61 -1.01 5.88
C HIS A 63 8.04 -2.23 6.63
N LEU A 64 8.09 -2.23 7.97
CA LEU A 64 7.45 -3.25 8.80
C LEU A 64 5.92 -3.21 8.67
N SER A 65 5.31 -2.02 8.72
CA SER A 65 3.87 -1.83 8.49
C SER A 65 3.45 -2.49 7.17
N PHE A 66 4.12 -2.14 6.06
CA PHE A 66 3.82 -2.73 4.75
C PHE A 66 4.09 -4.24 4.66
N LEU A 67 5.04 -4.77 5.43
CA LEU A 67 5.26 -6.21 5.52
C LEU A 67 4.10 -6.92 6.24
N PHE A 68 3.63 -6.38 7.36
CA PHE A 68 2.53 -6.97 8.14
C PHE A 68 1.19 -6.89 7.40
N ASP A 69 0.98 -5.83 6.62
CA ASP A 69 -0.10 -5.73 5.63
C ASP A 69 -0.05 -6.88 4.61
N CYS A 70 1.12 -7.17 4.03
CA CYS A 70 1.24 -8.35 3.16
C CYS A 70 0.94 -9.67 3.90
N VAL A 71 1.19 -9.75 5.21
CA VAL A 71 0.92 -10.92 6.05
C VAL A 71 -0.57 -11.08 6.32
N ASP A 72 -1.33 -10.03 6.62
CA ASP A 72 -2.76 -10.17 6.93
C ASP A 72 -3.55 -10.76 5.74
N GLY A 73 -3.27 -10.30 4.52
CA GLY A 73 -3.95 -10.77 3.33
C GLY A 73 -3.55 -12.19 2.99
N GLN A 74 -2.30 -12.58 3.25
CA GLN A 74 -1.85 -13.97 3.10
C GLN A 74 -2.44 -14.88 4.18
N LEU A 75 -2.55 -14.40 5.42
CA LEU A 75 -3.14 -15.14 6.53
C LEU A 75 -4.65 -15.33 6.31
N ALA A 76 -5.37 -14.32 5.84
CA ALA A 76 -6.78 -14.43 5.47
C ALA A 76 -7.01 -15.50 4.39
N ARG A 77 -6.12 -15.57 3.39
CA ARG A 77 -6.12 -16.64 2.37
C ARG A 77 -5.85 -18.01 2.96
N ALA A 78 -4.79 -18.14 3.75
CA ALA A 78 -4.37 -19.42 4.33
C ALA A 78 -5.41 -19.99 5.30
N THR A 79 -6.07 -19.12 6.08
CA THR A 79 -7.06 -19.51 7.10
C THR A 79 -8.51 -19.45 6.61
N LYS A 80 -8.74 -19.03 5.35
CA LYS A 80 -10.06 -18.80 4.75
C LYS A 80 -10.94 -17.79 5.52
N GLN A 81 -10.32 -16.88 6.27
CA GLN A 81 -10.99 -15.85 7.07
C GLN A 81 -11.15 -14.53 6.31
N PHE A 82 -11.81 -14.56 5.15
CA PHE A 82 -12.09 -13.33 4.39
C PHE A 82 -13.38 -12.69 4.85
N SER A 83 -13.38 -11.36 5.00
CA SER A 83 -14.59 -10.62 5.31
C SER A 83 -14.59 -9.26 4.64
N LYS A 84 -15.77 -8.77 4.23
CA LYS A 84 -15.93 -7.42 3.69
C LYS A 84 -15.45 -6.34 4.67
N LYS A 85 -15.68 -6.57 5.97
CA LYS A 85 -15.21 -5.69 7.04
C LYS A 85 -13.68 -5.67 7.13
N GLY A 86 -13.03 -6.82 6.98
CA GLY A 86 -11.57 -6.93 6.93
C GLY A 86 -10.97 -6.19 5.74
N THR A 87 -11.50 -6.40 4.53
CA THR A 87 -11.06 -5.67 3.33
C THR A 87 -11.25 -4.15 3.46
N PHE A 88 -12.36 -3.71 4.06
CA PHE A 88 -12.57 -2.29 4.33
C PHE A 88 -11.58 -1.73 5.35
N LEU A 89 -11.28 -2.48 6.41
CA LEU A 89 -10.30 -2.10 7.43
C LEU A 89 -8.88 -2.00 6.84
N ASP A 90 -8.50 -2.98 6.02
CA ASP A 90 -7.21 -3.04 5.31
C ASP A 90 -7.03 -1.79 4.45
N ASN A 91 -7.97 -1.52 3.54
CA ASN A 91 -7.94 -0.35 2.67
C ASN A 91 -7.84 0.98 3.46
N ILE A 92 -8.63 1.15 4.52
CA ILE A 92 -8.58 2.36 5.35
C ILE A 92 -7.24 2.48 6.06
N SER A 93 -6.73 1.38 6.62
CA SER A 93 -5.47 1.37 7.35
C SER A 93 -4.33 1.84 6.46
N ASP A 94 -4.30 1.36 5.22
CA ASP A 94 -3.32 1.76 4.22
C ASP A 94 -3.32 3.26 3.96
N ARG A 95 -4.53 3.82 3.79
CA ARG A 95 -4.69 5.26 3.54
C ARG A 95 -4.24 6.07 4.74
N ILE A 96 -4.51 5.62 5.97
CA ILE A 96 -4.08 6.31 7.18
C ILE A 96 -2.55 6.35 7.27
N VAL A 97 -1.88 5.23 7.00
CA VAL A 97 -0.41 5.14 7.07
C VAL A 97 0.26 6.03 6.02
N GLU A 98 -0.16 5.91 4.75
CA GLU A 98 0.43 6.69 3.65
C GLU A 98 0.19 8.19 3.84
N ASN A 99 -1.05 8.59 4.12
CA ASN A 99 -1.37 10.01 4.33
C ASN A 99 -0.78 10.57 5.62
N GLY A 100 -0.60 9.75 6.66
CA GLY A 100 0.04 10.17 7.91
C GLY A 100 1.48 10.64 7.70
N ILE A 101 2.27 9.89 6.93
CA ILE A 101 3.64 10.28 6.58
C ILE A 101 3.63 11.55 5.71
N LEU A 102 2.75 11.62 4.71
CA LEU A 102 2.61 12.80 3.85
C LEU A 102 2.24 14.05 4.63
N LEU A 103 1.32 13.95 5.59
CA LEU A 103 0.91 15.06 6.46
C LEU A 103 2.11 15.64 7.21
N VAL A 104 2.96 14.78 7.78
CA VAL A 104 4.17 15.21 8.48
C VAL A 104 5.15 15.89 7.52
N PHE A 105 5.27 15.42 6.28
CA PHE A 105 6.06 16.10 5.24
C PHE A 105 5.55 17.51 4.96
N VAL A 106 4.24 17.67 4.73
CA VAL A 106 3.64 18.97 4.43
C VAL A 106 3.90 19.96 5.57
N TYR A 107 3.69 19.51 6.80
CA TYR A 107 3.92 20.31 7.99
C TYR A 107 5.39 20.74 8.13
N LYS A 108 6.34 19.81 7.99
CA LYS A 108 7.76 20.09 8.20
C LYS A 108 8.40 20.96 7.13
N TYR A 109 8.01 20.77 5.88
CA TYR A 109 8.65 21.43 4.74
C TYR A 109 7.88 22.64 4.23
N ASN A 110 6.81 23.06 4.93
CA ASN A 110 5.95 24.18 4.56
C ASN A 110 5.58 24.18 3.07
N LEU A 111 5.30 22.99 2.54
CA LEU A 111 4.97 22.81 1.13
C LEU A 111 3.58 23.42 0.90
N SER A 112 3.50 24.62 0.33
CA SER A 112 2.24 25.24 -0.10
C SER A 112 1.44 24.37 -1.09
N PRO A 113 2.05 23.52 -1.96
CA PRO A 113 1.34 22.51 -2.75
C PRO A 113 1.11 21.18 -1.99
N GLY A 114 1.47 21.09 -0.71
CA GLY A 114 1.42 19.86 0.07
C GLY A 114 -0.01 19.34 0.31
N SER A 115 -0.98 20.24 0.39
CA SER A 115 -2.40 19.88 0.39
C SER A 115 -2.83 19.24 -0.93
N LEU A 116 -2.29 19.70 -2.06
CA LEU A 116 -2.50 19.08 -3.37
C LEU A 116 -1.89 17.68 -3.43
N LEU A 117 -0.75 17.44 -2.78
CA LEU A 117 -0.12 16.12 -2.68
C LEU A 117 -1.00 15.10 -1.95
N ILE A 118 -1.53 15.47 -0.78
CA ILE A 118 -2.45 14.63 -0.01
C ILE A 118 -3.72 14.36 -0.86
N PHE A 119 -4.24 15.40 -1.52
CA PHE A 119 -5.42 15.29 -2.36
C PHE A 119 -5.22 14.37 -3.58
N LEU A 120 -4.11 14.50 -4.30
CA LEU A 120 -3.77 13.64 -5.45
C LEU A 120 -3.51 12.19 -5.02
N ASN A 121 -2.85 11.98 -3.88
CA ASN A 121 -2.66 10.64 -3.31
C ASN A 121 -4.00 10.01 -2.94
N MET A 122 -4.90 10.76 -2.27
CA MET A 122 -6.25 10.30 -1.96
C MET A 122 -7.05 9.93 -3.22
N LEU A 123 -7.01 10.77 -4.26
CA LEU A 123 -7.69 10.49 -5.53
C LEU A 123 -7.16 9.23 -6.21
N TYR A 124 -5.84 9.08 -6.31
CA TYR A 124 -5.23 7.90 -6.92
C TYR A 124 -5.60 6.62 -6.18
N SER A 125 -5.55 6.67 -4.86
CA SER A 125 -5.86 5.53 -4.00
C SER A 125 -7.33 5.12 -4.10
N TYR A 126 -8.23 6.09 -4.12
CA TYR A 126 -9.67 5.86 -4.29
C TYR A 126 -9.99 5.21 -5.65
N ILE A 127 -9.29 5.62 -6.71
CA ILE A 127 -9.40 4.99 -8.03
C ILE A 127 -8.91 3.54 -8.00
N GLN A 128 -7.80 3.25 -7.31
CA GLN A 128 -7.32 1.87 -7.14
C GLN A 128 -8.33 0.99 -6.39
N ASP A 129 -8.96 1.51 -5.33
CA ASP A 129 -9.96 0.77 -4.55
C ASP A 129 -11.18 0.38 -5.41
N ILE A 130 -11.66 1.28 -6.27
CA ILE A 130 -12.75 0.99 -7.21
C ILE A 130 -12.35 -0.10 -8.20
N LEU A 131 -11.12 -0.07 -8.70
CA LEU A 131 -10.61 -1.08 -9.64
C LEU A 131 -10.49 -2.45 -8.97
N ILE A 132 -9.91 -2.53 -7.78
CA ILE A 132 -9.82 -3.78 -7.01
C ILE A 132 -11.22 -4.32 -6.74
N TYR A 133 -12.15 -3.46 -6.33
CA TYR A 133 -13.53 -3.86 -6.07
C TYR A 133 -14.23 -4.39 -7.33
N SER A 134 -14.03 -3.74 -8.47
CA SER A 134 -14.56 -4.23 -9.75
C SER A 134 -13.96 -5.58 -10.15
N GLN A 135 -12.65 -5.80 -9.93
CA GLN A 135 -11.98 -7.08 -10.22
C GLN A 135 -12.42 -8.23 -9.30
N VAL A 136 -12.62 -7.96 -8.01
CA VAL A 136 -13.15 -8.95 -7.04
C VAL A 136 -14.55 -9.42 -7.44
N GLN A 137 -15.35 -8.56 -8.08
CA GLN A 137 -16.66 -8.90 -8.60
C GLN A 137 -16.59 -9.80 -9.85
N PHE A 138 -15.56 -9.62 -10.69
CA PHE A 138 -15.26 -10.50 -11.84
C PHE A 138 -14.66 -11.87 -11.42
N GLU A 139 -13.89 -11.95 -10.34
CA GLU A 139 -13.23 -13.20 -9.91
C GLU A 139 -14.20 -14.26 -9.37
N LYS A 140 -15.35 -13.85 -8.82
CA LYS A 140 -16.43 -14.79 -8.49
C LYS A 140 -16.91 -15.61 -9.69
N LEU A 141 -16.63 -15.16 -10.92
CA LEU A 141 -17.03 -15.84 -12.16
C LEU A 141 -16.00 -16.84 -12.71
N SER A 142 -14.75 -16.91 -12.24
CA SER A 142 -13.77 -17.80 -12.87
C SER A 142 -12.72 -18.41 -11.92
N LYS A 143 -12.74 -19.73 -11.78
CA LYS A 143 -11.81 -20.55 -10.97
C LYS A 143 -10.50 -20.85 -11.74
N ARG A 144 -9.33 -20.41 -11.22
CA ARG A 144 -7.92 -20.87 -11.46
C ARG A 144 -6.92 -19.72 -11.27
N GLU A 145 -5.84 -19.79 -10.51
CA GLU A 145 -4.98 -18.61 -10.27
C GLU A 145 -3.83 -18.48 -11.29
N LYS A 146 -3.48 -17.26 -11.77
CA LYS A 146 -2.33 -16.99 -12.66
C LYS A 146 -1.70 -15.64 -12.33
N ILE A 147 -0.40 -15.60 -12.04
CA ILE A 147 0.34 -14.36 -11.76
C ILE A 147 0.60 -13.62 -13.08
N VAL A 148 0.16 -12.36 -13.19
CA VAL A 148 0.37 -11.53 -14.39
C VAL A 148 1.14 -10.27 -13.98
N PHE A 149 2.36 -10.14 -14.49
CA PHE A 149 3.12 -8.89 -14.43
C PHE A 149 2.56 -7.94 -15.48
N SER A 150 2.08 -6.76 -15.08
CA SER A 150 1.66 -5.72 -16.02
C SER A 150 2.45 -4.42 -15.75
N PRO A 151 3.12 -3.85 -16.77
CA PRO A 151 3.89 -2.61 -16.64
C PRO A 151 3.05 -1.40 -16.19
N ILE A 152 1.73 -1.46 -16.36
CA ILE A 152 0.80 -0.41 -15.93
C ILE A 152 0.74 -0.29 -14.39
N TYR A 153 1.20 -1.30 -13.67
CA TYR A 153 1.27 -1.34 -12.20
C TYR A 153 2.63 -0.87 -11.65
N PHE A 154 3.42 -0.13 -12.44
CA PHE A 154 4.72 0.41 -12.02
C PHE A 154 4.61 1.43 -10.86
N LEU A 155 3.42 2.03 -10.64
CA LEU A 155 3.07 2.80 -9.43
C LEU A 155 2.27 1.96 -8.41
N ASN A 156 2.60 0.69 -8.25
CA ASN A 156 2.02 -0.12 -7.18
C ASN A 156 2.40 0.43 -5.80
N ARG A 157 1.54 0.14 -4.82
CA ARG A 157 1.69 0.56 -3.42
C ARG A 157 3.10 0.29 -2.85
N SER A 158 3.74 -0.79 -3.25
CA SER A 158 5.11 -1.12 -2.85
C SER A 158 6.15 -0.09 -3.34
N PHE A 159 6.04 0.38 -4.59
CA PHE A 159 6.88 1.46 -5.10
C PHE A 159 6.56 2.80 -4.42
N VAL A 160 5.29 3.07 -4.13
CA VAL A 160 4.89 4.25 -3.35
C VAL A 160 5.59 4.26 -2.00
N ILE A 161 5.50 3.16 -1.25
CA ILE A 161 6.15 3.01 0.06
C ILE A 161 7.67 3.16 -0.07
N LEU A 162 8.29 2.58 -1.10
CA LEU A 162 9.73 2.73 -1.35
C LEU A 162 10.13 4.19 -1.56
N PHE A 163 9.44 4.91 -2.43
CA PHE A 163 9.78 6.30 -2.70
C PHE A 163 9.43 7.22 -1.52
N LEU A 164 8.35 6.92 -0.79
CA LEU A 164 7.96 7.62 0.44
C LEU A 164 9.01 7.42 1.54
N SER A 165 9.60 6.24 1.63
CA SER A 165 10.67 5.96 2.60
C SER A 165 12.00 6.60 2.19
N MET A 166 12.31 6.66 0.89
CA MET A 166 13.47 7.41 0.37
C MET A 166 13.34 8.92 0.59
N SER A 167 12.13 9.48 0.47
CA SER A 167 11.92 10.91 0.65
C SER A 167 12.20 11.37 2.09
N LEU A 168 12.12 10.45 3.09
CA LEU A 168 12.46 10.74 4.50
C LEU A 168 13.89 11.30 4.63
N PHE A 169 14.80 10.82 3.78
CA PHE A 169 16.20 11.23 3.73
C PHE A 169 16.42 12.38 2.74
N TYR A 170 15.75 12.34 1.58
CA TYR A 170 15.90 13.33 0.52
C TYR A 170 14.55 13.91 0.09
N SER A 171 14.18 15.06 0.64
CA SER A 171 12.87 15.68 0.42
C SER A 171 12.55 16.00 -1.05
N LYS A 172 13.56 16.25 -1.90
CA LYS A 172 13.38 16.49 -3.34
C LYS A 172 12.80 15.28 -4.10
N ILE A 173 12.98 14.06 -3.59
CA ILE A 173 12.40 12.83 -4.17
C ILE A 173 10.86 12.88 -4.12
N LEU A 174 10.29 13.59 -3.14
CA LEU A 174 8.83 13.76 -3.02
C LEU A 174 8.22 14.51 -4.22
N LEU A 175 8.95 15.47 -4.79
CA LEU A 175 8.51 16.19 -6.01
C LEU A 175 8.55 15.30 -7.25
N PHE A 176 9.51 14.38 -7.33
CA PHE A 176 9.57 13.39 -8.40
C PHE A 176 8.42 12.38 -8.28
N LEU A 177 8.11 11.94 -7.06
CA LEU A 177 6.91 11.14 -6.77
C LEU A 177 5.63 11.81 -7.27
N LEU A 178 5.45 13.09 -6.98
CA LEU A 178 4.31 13.88 -7.43
C LEU A 178 4.14 13.86 -8.95
N PHE A 179 5.25 14.03 -9.66
CA PHE A 179 5.26 13.96 -11.12
C PHE A 179 4.81 12.58 -11.62
N LEU A 180 5.33 11.49 -11.02
CA LEU A 180 4.94 10.12 -11.38
C LEU A 180 3.45 9.85 -11.09
N TYR A 181 2.93 10.34 -9.97
CA TYR A 181 1.51 10.21 -9.63
C TYR A 181 0.61 10.96 -10.60
N ALA A 182 0.93 12.22 -10.92
CA ALA A 182 0.19 13.01 -11.89
C ALA A 182 0.23 12.34 -13.28
N PHE A 183 1.39 11.84 -13.70
CA PHE A 183 1.55 11.11 -14.94
C PHE A 183 0.73 9.81 -14.96
N GLY A 184 0.73 9.06 -13.85
CA GLY A 184 -0.07 7.84 -13.69
C GLY A 184 -1.58 8.09 -13.82
N ILE A 185 -2.08 9.19 -13.24
CA ILE A 185 -3.49 9.61 -13.36
C ILE A 185 -3.83 9.96 -14.83
N VAL A 186 -2.97 10.71 -15.52
CA VAL A 186 -3.19 11.08 -16.94
C VAL A 186 -3.19 9.84 -17.84
N PHE A 187 -2.22 8.94 -17.67
CA PHE A 187 -2.15 7.69 -18.43
C PHE A 187 -3.38 6.80 -18.18
N TYR A 188 -3.91 6.82 -16.96
CA TYR A 188 -5.15 6.13 -16.60
C TYR A 188 -6.36 6.69 -17.35
N PHE A 189 -6.57 8.01 -17.32
CA PHE A 189 -7.67 8.66 -18.06
C PHE A 189 -7.57 8.37 -19.56
N TYR A 190 -6.37 8.47 -20.14
CA TYR A 190 -6.13 8.15 -21.54
C TYR A 190 -6.62 6.75 -21.93
N ARG A 191 -6.53 5.77 -21.02
CA ARG A 191 -6.97 4.39 -21.28
C ARG A 191 -8.48 4.21 -21.14
N ILE A 192 -9.14 4.88 -20.20
CA ILE A 192 -10.61 4.84 -20.05
C ILE A 192 -11.28 5.35 -21.32
N PHE A 193 -10.81 6.49 -21.85
CA PHE A 193 -11.41 7.11 -23.03
C PHE A 193 -11.07 6.43 -24.36
N LYS A 194 -10.23 5.39 -24.35
CA LYS A 194 -9.87 4.61 -25.53
C LYS A 194 -10.72 3.33 -25.73
N TRP A 195 -11.80 3.18 -24.96
CA TRP A 195 -12.78 2.10 -25.05
C TRP A 195 -14.19 2.65 -25.20
#